data_AF-A0A841D9F2-F1
#
_entry.id   AF-A0A841D9F2-F1
#
_cell.length_a   1.000
_cell.length_b   1.000
_cell.length_c   1.000
_cell.angle_alpha   90.00
_cell.angle_beta   90.00
_cell.angle_gamma   90.00
#
_symmetry.space_group_name_H-M   'P 1'
#
loop_
_entity.id
_entity.type
_entity.pdbx_description
1 polymer ?
#
loop_
_entity_poly.entity_id
_entity_poly.type
_entity_poly.pdbx_seq_one_letter_code
_entity_poly.pdbx_strand_id
1 'polypeptide(L)'
;MHSLRNLAVGKRLGLSFLLVSLLIVAAVGVGYWGLARQSDINARMDQLEQVKDDIQTFAYHVADVTGWQGLVVADAGVYGGKAATAPDSMNREGELESKKALFEAIDATHVEYLTEAERARFDKLRPAWEGFFVEDEKIMELLAQDTLQARTAALENINGGPSSEAWALGVEVSAELRASIDKRIAALEQEIADVESASESVLLGTLVVALLVAAVLSVLGTRSVVRPLGTVVAALGRLARGDLTVRLAMNRR
;
A
#
# COMPACT_ATOMS: atom_id res chain seq x y z
N MET A 1 5.05 44.88 -25.63
CA MET A 1 6.29 44.11 -25.89
C MET A 1 7.55 44.98 -26.10
N HIS A 2 7.66 46.18 -25.52
CA HIS A 2 8.82 47.07 -25.75
C HIS A 2 9.98 46.94 -24.74
N SER A 3 9.77 46.32 -23.57
CA SER A 3 10.77 46.32 -22.48
C SER A 3 11.95 45.35 -22.71
N LEU A 4 11.76 44.23 -23.42
CA LEU A 4 12.81 43.23 -23.64
C LEU A 4 13.91 43.68 -24.64
N ARG A 5 13.68 44.74 -25.43
CA ARG A 5 14.64 45.23 -26.44
C ARG A 5 15.82 46.02 -25.88
N ASN A 6 15.80 46.43 -24.61
CA ASN A 6 16.83 47.27 -24.01
C ASN A 6 17.80 46.54 -23.05
N LEU A 7 17.61 45.24 -22.84
CA LEU A 7 18.52 44.44 -22.01
C LEU A 7 19.80 44.08 -22.78
N ALA A 8 20.97 44.17 -22.14
CA ALA A 8 22.24 43.66 -22.69
C ALA A 8 22.11 42.17 -23.05
N VAL A 9 22.83 41.72 -24.09
CA VAL A 9 22.76 40.35 -24.63
C VAL A 9 22.93 39.29 -23.53
N GLY A 10 23.86 39.49 -22.60
CA GLY A 10 24.08 38.59 -21.46
C GLY A 10 22.89 38.46 -20.51
N LYS A 11 22.13 39.55 -20.28
CA LYS A 11 20.92 39.51 -19.43
C LYS A 11 19.78 38.71 -20.09
N ARG A 12 19.70 38.73 -21.44
CA ARG A 12 18.68 37.96 -22.18
C ARG A 12 18.96 36.47 -22.16
N LEU A 13 20.22 36.08 -22.41
CA LEU A 13 20.66 34.68 -22.30
C LEU A 13 20.53 34.15 -20.87
N GLY A 14 20.92 34.96 -19.88
CA GLY A 14 20.75 34.60 -18.46
C GLY A 14 19.27 34.40 -18.07
N LEU A 15 18.36 35.24 -18.55
CA LEU A 15 16.92 35.07 -18.30
C LEU A 15 16.36 33.79 -18.93
N SER A 16 16.78 33.46 -20.17
CA SER A 16 16.40 32.22 -20.84
C SER A 16 16.84 30.98 -20.06
N PHE A 17 18.11 30.96 -19.63
CA PHE A 17 18.65 29.88 -18.82
C PHE A 17 17.94 29.77 -17.47
N LEU A 18 17.72 30.90 -16.79
CA LEU A 18 17.01 30.92 -15.51
C LEU A 18 15.59 30.32 -15.65
N LEU A 19 14.84 30.71 -16.69
CA LEU A 19 13.50 30.18 -16.92
C LEU A 19 13.49 28.66 -17.14
N VAL A 20 14.41 28.15 -17.97
CA VAL A 20 14.53 26.70 -18.20
C VAL A 20 14.95 25.98 -16.92
N SER A 21 15.91 26.52 -16.16
CA SER A 21 16.33 25.95 -14.88
C SER A 21 15.18 25.91 -13.88
N LEU A 22 14.36 26.95 -13.78
CA LEU A 22 13.19 26.98 -12.90
C LEU A 22 12.16 25.90 -13.30
N LEU A 23 11.94 25.68 -14.60
CA LEU A 23 11.05 24.63 -15.08
C LEU A 23 11.57 23.22 -14.77
N ILE A 24 12.88 23.01 -14.89
CA ILE A 24 13.52 21.75 -14.49
C ILE A 24 13.35 21.53 -12.97
N VAL A 25 13.61 22.55 -12.16
CA VAL A 25 13.43 22.48 -10.70
C VAL A 25 11.98 22.16 -10.35
N ALA A 26 11.01 22.78 -11.03
CA ALA A 26 9.59 22.49 -10.83
C ALA A 26 9.25 21.03 -11.20
N ALA A 27 9.72 20.54 -12.35
CA ALA A 27 9.50 19.16 -12.78
C ALA A 27 10.10 18.15 -11.80
N VAL A 28 11.35 18.39 -11.36
CA VAL A 28 12.02 17.56 -10.35
C VAL A 28 11.26 17.60 -9.02
N GLY A 29 10.80 18.77 -8.59
CA GLY A 29 10.03 18.93 -7.36
C GLY A 29 8.72 18.12 -7.38
N VAL A 30 7.99 18.14 -8.49
CA VAL A 30 6.76 17.35 -8.68
C VAL A 30 7.07 15.86 -8.69
N GLY A 31 8.09 15.43 -9.45
CA GLY A 31 8.49 14.02 -9.50
C GLY A 31 8.92 13.50 -8.13
N TYR A 32 9.68 14.28 -7.37
CA TYR A 32 10.08 13.93 -6.01
C TYR A 32 8.89 13.87 -5.05
N TRP A 33 7.96 14.82 -5.13
CA TRP A 33 6.73 14.80 -4.33
C TRP A 33 5.88 13.55 -4.61
N GLY A 34 5.69 13.19 -5.88
CA GLY A 34 4.95 11.99 -6.28
C GLY A 34 5.60 10.71 -5.74
N LEU A 35 6.92 10.56 -5.90
CA LEU A 35 7.67 9.42 -5.36
C LEU A 35 7.62 9.34 -3.83
N ALA A 36 7.77 10.47 -3.14
CA ALA A 36 7.69 10.52 -1.69
C ALA A 36 6.29 10.12 -1.19
N ARG A 37 5.24 10.57 -1.89
CA ARG A 37 3.86 10.20 -1.55
C ARG A 37 3.58 8.72 -1.82
N GLN A 38 4.06 8.18 -2.94
CA GLN A 38 3.92 6.76 -3.26
C GLN A 38 4.66 5.89 -2.24
N SER A 39 5.86 6.29 -1.81
CA SER A 39 6.61 5.58 -0.77
C SER A 39 5.86 5.54 0.57
N ASP A 40 5.20 6.63 0.96
CA ASP A 40 4.38 6.70 2.17
C ASP A 40 3.12 5.83 2.06
N ILE A 41 2.47 5.80 0.89
CA ILE A 41 1.32 4.92 0.65
C ILE A 41 1.76 3.45 0.71
N ASN A 42 2.86 3.09 0.06
CA ASN A 42 3.38 1.72 0.07
C ASN A 42 3.72 1.26 1.49
N ALA A 43 4.36 2.11 2.31
CA ALA A 43 4.63 1.77 3.71
C ALA A 43 3.33 1.48 4.51
N ARG A 44 2.27 2.26 4.27
CA ARG A 44 0.94 2.00 4.87
C ARG A 44 0.29 0.73 4.31
N MET A 45 0.55 0.40 3.05
CA MET A 45 0.09 -0.85 2.43
C MET A 45 0.76 -2.05 3.09
N ASP A 46 2.09 -2.04 3.21
CA ASP A 46 2.88 -3.11 3.83
C ASP A 46 2.43 -3.36 5.28
N GLN A 47 2.07 -2.30 6.02
CA GLN A 47 1.49 -2.42 7.37
C GLN A 47 0.15 -3.15 7.37
N LEU A 48 -0.73 -2.86 6.40
CA LEU A 48 -2.02 -3.52 6.27
C LEU A 48 -1.89 -4.97 5.79
N GLU A 49 -0.92 -5.24 4.92
CA GLU A 49 -0.60 -6.61 4.48
C GLU A 49 -0.11 -7.47 5.65
N GLN A 50 0.73 -6.92 6.54
CA GLN A 50 1.12 -7.62 7.78
C GLN A 50 -0.09 -8.01 8.64
N VAL A 51 -1.02 -7.07 8.88
CA VAL A 51 -2.25 -7.38 9.62
C VAL A 51 -3.09 -8.45 8.91
N LYS A 52 -3.18 -8.39 7.58
CA LYS A 52 -3.92 -9.36 6.78
C LYS A 52 -3.31 -10.76 6.89
N ASP A 53 -1.99 -10.85 6.87
CA ASP A 53 -1.24 -12.09 7.05
C ASP A 53 -1.40 -12.65 8.48
N ASP A 54 -1.44 -11.78 9.50
CA ASP A 54 -1.74 -12.19 10.88
C ASP A 54 -3.14 -12.81 10.98
N ILE A 55 -4.16 -12.16 10.39
CA ILE A 55 -5.54 -12.67 10.35
C ILE A 55 -5.61 -14.02 9.60
N GLN A 56 -4.85 -14.16 8.52
CA GLN A 56 -4.79 -15.42 7.78
C GLN A 56 -4.09 -16.53 8.58
N THR A 57 -3.03 -16.22 9.30
CA THR A 57 -2.31 -17.15 10.19
C THR A 57 -3.22 -17.61 11.33
N PHE A 58 -3.94 -16.67 11.95
CA PHE A 58 -4.99 -16.95 12.90
C PHE A 58 -6.06 -17.91 12.31
N ALA A 59 -6.58 -17.61 11.11
CA ALA A 59 -7.61 -18.43 10.47
C ALA A 59 -7.13 -19.85 10.13
N TYR A 60 -5.84 -19.98 9.78
CA TYR A 60 -5.20 -21.27 9.60
C TYR A 60 -5.22 -22.10 10.90
N HIS A 61 -4.83 -21.52 12.03
CA HIS A 61 -4.86 -22.23 13.31
C HIS A 61 -6.28 -22.58 13.78
N VAL A 62 -7.28 -21.75 13.47
CA VAL A 62 -8.69 -22.08 13.70
C VAL A 62 -9.10 -23.34 12.90
N ALA A 63 -8.67 -23.43 11.64
CA ALA A 63 -8.94 -24.60 10.81
C ALA A 63 -8.26 -25.86 11.37
N ASP A 64 -7.01 -25.75 11.84
CA ASP A 64 -6.31 -26.86 12.48
C ASP A 64 -7.02 -27.32 13.77
N VAL A 65 -7.37 -26.39 14.68
CA VAL A 65 -8.09 -26.70 15.93
C VAL A 65 -9.37 -27.50 15.63
N THR A 66 -10.20 -26.99 14.73
CA THR A 66 -11.48 -27.66 14.40
C THR A 66 -11.28 -28.97 13.63
N GLY A 67 -10.23 -29.07 12.82
CA GLY A 67 -9.83 -30.30 12.14
C GLY A 67 -9.43 -31.40 13.14
N TRP A 68 -8.56 -31.07 14.10
CA TRP A 68 -8.15 -31.99 15.16
C TRP A 68 -9.32 -32.40 16.06
N GLN A 69 -10.18 -31.46 16.47
CA GLN A 69 -11.38 -31.77 17.26
C GLN A 69 -12.27 -32.79 16.54
N GLY A 70 -12.46 -32.63 15.22
CA GLY A 70 -13.19 -33.59 14.40
C GLY A 70 -12.56 -34.99 14.39
N LEU A 71 -11.23 -35.06 14.37
CA LEU A 71 -10.49 -36.32 14.47
C LEU A 71 -10.59 -36.95 15.87
N VAL A 72 -10.58 -36.16 16.95
CA VAL A 72 -10.84 -36.67 18.31
C VAL A 72 -12.24 -37.28 18.42
N VAL A 73 -13.25 -36.61 17.86
CA VAL A 73 -14.63 -37.14 17.79
C VAL A 73 -14.68 -38.45 16.99
N ALA A 74 -13.97 -38.53 15.86
CA ALA A 74 -13.90 -39.74 15.06
C ALA A 74 -13.20 -40.90 15.82
N ASP A 75 -12.09 -40.62 16.48
CA ASP A 75 -11.37 -41.59 17.32
C ASP A 75 -12.22 -42.08 18.48
N ALA A 76 -13.00 -41.21 19.12
CA ALA A 76 -13.92 -41.62 20.17
C ALA A 76 -14.94 -42.64 19.63
N GLY A 77 -15.36 -42.47 18.37
CA GLY A 77 -16.20 -43.39 17.62
C GLY A 77 -15.60 -44.80 17.46
N VAL A 78 -14.32 -44.87 17.12
CA VAL A 78 -13.62 -46.10 16.68
C VAL A 78 -12.86 -46.80 17.82
N TYR A 79 -12.11 -46.03 18.61
CA TYR A 79 -11.18 -46.50 19.65
C TYR A 79 -11.71 -46.33 21.07
N GLY A 80 -12.84 -45.64 21.22
CA GLY A 80 -13.48 -45.36 22.50
C GLY A 80 -13.08 -44.01 23.08
N GLY A 81 -14.02 -43.38 23.78
CA GLY A 81 -13.92 -42.00 24.23
C GLY A 81 -12.69 -41.71 25.09
N LYS A 82 -12.41 -42.55 26.09
CA LYS A 82 -11.27 -42.35 27.00
C LYS A 82 -9.92 -42.38 26.30
N ALA A 83 -9.78 -43.21 25.26
CA ALA A 83 -8.53 -43.29 24.49
C ALA A 83 -8.39 -42.06 23.59
N ALA A 84 -9.48 -41.62 22.97
CA ALA A 84 -9.49 -40.47 22.08
C ALA A 84 -9.24 -39.13 22.79
N THR A 85 -9.77 -38.96 24.01
CA THR A 85 -9.66 -37.72 24.78
C THR A 85 -8.46 -37.69 25.73
N ALA A 86 -7.64 -38.73 25.74
CA ALA A 86 -6.44 -38.77 26.58
C ALA A 86 -5.48 -37.65 26.15
N PRO A 87 -4.79 -36.95 27.08
CA PRO A 87 -3.87 -35.88 26.72
C PRO A 87 -2.69 -36.30 25.84
N ASP A 88 -2.34 -37.59 25.84
CA ASP A 88 -1.30 -38.21 25.00
C ASP A 88 -1.87 -38.87 23.73
N SER A 89 -3.17 -38.70 23.45
CA SER A 89 -3.74 -39.12 22.17
C SER A 89 -3.28 -38.15 21.08
N MET A 90 -2.87 -38.70 19.93
CA MET A 90 -2.29 -37.91 18.83
C MET A 90 -3.19 -36.74 18.41
N ASN A 91 -4.50 -36.98 18.28
CA ASN A 91 -5.43 -35.95 17.82
C ASN A 91 -5.73 -34.91 18.91
N ARG A 92 -5.77 -35.31 20.20
CA ARG A 92 -5.96 -34.36 21.30
C ARG A 92 -4.70 -33.52 21.54
N GLU A 93 -3.53 -34.12 21.43
CA GLU A 93 -2.25 -33.41 21.50
C GLU A 93 -2.15 -32.37 20.39
N GLY A 94 -2.46 -32.75 19.15
CA GLY A 94 -2.49 -31.85 17.99
C GLY A 94 -3.45 -30.68 18.18
N GLU A 95 -4.66 -30.94 18.70
CA GLU A 95 -5.64 -29.89 19.01
C GLU A 95 -5.12 -28.89 20.04
N LEU A 96 -4.50 -29.38 21.13
CA LEU A 96 -3.96 -28.55 22.20
C LEU A 96 -2.73 -27.74 21.73
N GLU A 97 -1.93 -28.29 20.82
CA GLU A 97 -0.85 -27.56 20.16
C GLU A 97 -1.41 -26.45 19.25
N SER A 98 -2.41 -26.75 18.43
CA SER A 98 -3.08 -25.75 17.60
C SER A 98 -3.80 -24.67 18.42
N LYS A 99 -4.37 -25.02 19.58
CA LYS A 99 -4.91 -24.05 20.56
C LYS A 99 -3.84 -23.08 21.02
N LYS A 100 -2.65 -23.57 21.36
CA LYS A 100 -1.53 -22.73 21.78
C LYS A 100 -1.09 -21.81 20.64
N ALA A 101 -0.89 -22.36 19.44
CA ALA A 101 -0.49 -21.59 18.27
C ALA A 101 -1.53 -20.52 17.88
N LEU A 102 -2.82 -20.83 18.03
CA LEU A 102 -3.91 -19.87 17.82
C LEU A 102 -3.77 -18.65 18.75
N PHE A 103 -3.58 -18.87 20.05
CA PHE A 103 -3.42 -17.75 20.99
C PHE A 103 -2.10 -16.99 20.79
N GLU A 104 -1.02 -17.68 20.42
CA GLU A 104 0.25 -17.03 20.04
C GLU A 104 0.07 -16.14 18.80
N ALA A 105 -0.69 -16.58 17.78
CA ALA A 105 -0.99 -15.77 16.61
C ALA A 105 -1.86 -14.55 16.94
N ILE A 106 -2.83 -14.68 17.85
CA ILE A 106 -3.61 -13.54 18.36
C ILE A 106 -2.67 -12.55 19.08
N ASP A 107 -1.79 -13.04 19.96
CA ASP A 107 -0.88 -12.16 20.72
C ASP A 107 0.19 -11.48 19.85
N ALA A 108 0.59 -12.14 18.75
CA ALA A 108 1.58 -11.63 17.81
C ALA A 108 1.00 -10.69 16.74
N THR A 109 -0.32 -10.49 16.69
CA THR A 109 -0.96 -9.64 15.68
C THR A 109 -0.46 -8.19 15.80
N HIS A 110 -0.18 -7.54 14.66
CA HIS A 110 0.25 -6.15 14.55
C HIS A 110 -0.90 -5.16 14.82
N VAL A 111 -1.39 -5.19 16.05
CA VAL A 111 -2.53 -4.41 16.53
C VAL A 111 -2.31 -2.90 16.53
N GLU A 112 -1.07 -2.44 16.35
CA GLU A 112 -0.69 -1.02 16.17
C GLU A 112 -1.12 -0.44 14.82
N TYR A 113 -1.34 -1.29 13.81
CA TYR A 113 -1.80 -0.87 12.47
C TYR A 113 -3.33 -0.89 12.33
N LEU A 114 -4.03 -1.37 13.36
CA LEU A 114 -5.49 -1.34 13.46
C LEU A 114 -6.00 0.05 13.83
N THR A 115 -7.12 0.42 13.24
CA THR A 115 -7.92 1.55 13.75
C THR A 115 -8.55 1.21 15.09
N GLU A 116 -9.01 2.21 15.84
CA GLU A 116 -9.72 1.99 17.12
C GLU A 116 -10.93 1.06 16.97
N ALA A 117 -11.69 1.21 15.87
CA ALA A 117 -12.86 0.37 15.60
C ALA A 117 -12.49 -1.08 15.28
N GLU A 118 -11.40 -1.31 14.54
CA GLU A 118 -10.88 -2.64 14.25
C GLU A 118 -10.29 -3.29 15.48
N ARG A 119 -9.54 -2.55 16.31
CA ARG A 119 -9.03 -3.02 17.59
C ARG A 119 -10.15 -3.44 18.52
N ALA A 120 -11.21 -2.64 18.64
CA ALA A 120 -12.37 -2.99 19.46
C ALA A 120 -13.10 -4.27 18.98
N ARG A 121 -12.99 -4.61 17.68
CA ARG A 121 -13.46 -5.91 17.16
C ARG A 121 -12.46 -7.02 17.47
N PHE A 122 -11.18 -6.78 17.20
CA PHE A 122 -10.09 -7.72 17.47
C PHE A 122 -10.06 -8.19 18.93
N ASP A 123 -10.30 -7.27 19.88
CA ASP A 123 -10.35 -7.56 21.32
C ASP A 123 -11.44 -8.57 21.70
N LYS A 124 -12.40 -8.86 20.80
CA LYS A 124 -13.43 -9.89 20.98
C LYS A 124 -12.98 -11.29 20.56
N LEU A 125 -11.88 -11.44 19.82
CA LEU A 125 -11.41 -12.74 19.34
C LEU A 125 -10.98 -13.64 20.49
N ARG A 126 -10.10 -13.15 21.37
CA ARG A 126 -9.61 -13.90 22.53
C ARG A 126 -10.76 -14.48 23.38
N PRO A 127 -11.73 -13.67 23.88
CA PRO A 127 -12.81 -14.22 24.69
C PRO A 127 -13.73 -15.18 23.91
N ALA A 128 -13.91 -15.00 22.59
CA ALA A 128 -14.67 -15.95 21.77
C ALA A 128 -13.99 -17.34 21.75
N TRP A 129 -12.68 -17.38 21.51
CA TRP A 129 -11.93 -18.64 21.47
C TRP A 129 -11.71 -19.25 22.86
N GLU A 130 -11.53 -18.44 23.89
CA GLU A 130 -11.55 -18.94 25.27
C GLU A 130 -12.89 -19.61 25.59
N GLY A 131 -14.01 -19.01 25.17
CA GLY A 131 -15.34 -19.62 25.26
C GLY A 131 -15.44 -20.94 24.49
N PHE A 132 -14.94 -20.98 23.25
CA PHE A 132 -14.88 -22.21 22.45
C PHE A 132 -14.13 -23.33 23.18
N PHE A 133 -12.95 -23.04 23.74
CA PHE A 133 -12.16 -24.05 24.44
C PHE A 133 -12.73 -24.46 25.80
N VAL A 134 -13.58 -23.64 26.43
CA VAL A 134 -14.35 -24.07 27.61
C VAL A 134 -15.39 -25.12 27.21
N GLU A 135 -16.05 -24.95 26.07
CA GLU A 135 -17.00 -25.94 25.56
C GLU A 135 -16.31 -27.19 25.02
N ASP A 136 -15.13 -27.04 24.43
CA ASP A 136 -14.27 -28.15 24.02
C ASP A 136 -13.96 -29.10 25.18
N GLU A 137 -13.55 -28.60 26.36
CA GLU A 137 -13.30 -29.47 27.51
C GLU A 137 -14.57 -30.25 27.93
N LYS A 138 -15.75 -29.64 27.86
CA LYS A 138 -17.03 -30.33 28.13
C LYS A 138 -17.33 -31.40 27.07
N ILE A 139 -17.00 -31.13 25.81
CA ILE A 139 -17.10 -32.11 24.72
C ILE A 139 -16.19 -33.30 25.02
N MET A 140 -14.94 -33.08 25.44
CA MET A 140 -14.03 -34.15 25.84
C MET A 140 -14.56 -34.96 27.02
N GLU A 141 -15.13 -34.31 28.04
CA GLU A 141 -15.79 -34.99 29.16
C GLU A 141 -16.97 -35.86 28.72
N LEU A 142 -17.79 -35.38 27.77
CA LEU A 142 -18.90 -36.13 27.19
C LEU A 142 -18.40 -37.34 26.39
N LEU A 143 -17.41 -37.15 25.52
CA LEU A 143 -16.82 -38.22 24.73
C LEU A 143 -16.25 -39.32 25.65
N ALA A 144 -15.54 -38.95 26.73
CA ALA A 144 -14.93 -39.87 27.69
C ALA A 144 -15.94 -40.79 28.42
N GLN A 145 -17.23 -40.45 28.45
CA GLN A 145 -18.28 -41.31 29.01
C GLN A 145 -18.57 -42.54 28.14
N ASP A 146 -18.19 -42.50 26.87
CA ASP A 146 -18.24 -43.63 25.94
C ASP A 146 -19.64 -44.24 25.74
N THR A 147 -20.68 -43.41 25.82
CA THR A 147 -22.07 -43.81 25.53
C THR A 147 -22.60 -43.12 24.28
N LEU A 148 -23.58 -43.74 23.61
CA LEU A 148 -24.25 -43.12 22.46
C LEU A 148 -24.87 -41.76 22.84
N GLN A 149 -25.53 -41.69 24.00
CA GLN A 149 -26.16 -40.45 24.47
C GLN A 149 -25.14 -39.32 24.65
N ALA A 150 -23.99 -39.59 25.27
CA ALA A 150 -22.96 -38.59 25.50
C ALA A 150 -22.30 -38.13 24.19
N ARG A 151 -22.05 -39.06 23.26
CA ARG A 151 -21.55 -38.73 21.91
C ARG A 151 -22.56 -37.88 21.11
N THR A 152 -23.86 -38.16 21.24
CA THR A 152 -24.91 -37.31 20.64
C THR A 152 -24.89 -35.91 21.24
N ALA A 153 -24.82 -35.78 22.56
CA ALA A 153 -24.75 -34.47 23.22
C ALA A 153 -23.48 -33.68 22.83
N ALA A 154 -22.34 -34.36 22.67
CA ALA A 154 -21.11 -33.75 22.16
C ALA A 154 -21.30 -33.18 20.75
N LEU A 155 -21.88 -33.96 19.83
CA LEU A 155 -22.17 -33.51 18.47
C LEU A 155 -23.21 -32.40 18.41
N GLU A 156 -24.23 -32.41 19.27
CA GLU A 156 -25.21 -31.33 19.37
C GLU A 156 -24.54 -30.02 19.81
N ASN A 157 -23.60 -30.08 20.78
CA ASN A 157 -22.83 -28.91 21.21
C ASN A 157 -21.98 -28.33 20.05
N ILE A 158 -21.26 -29.18 19.32
CA ILE A 158 -20.42 -28.79 18.18
C ILE A 158 -21.24 -28.19 17.03
N ASN A 159 -22.36 -28.82 16.66
CA ASN A 159 -23.09 -28.46 15.44
C ASN A 159 -24.10 -27.33 15.61
N GLY A 160 -24.59 -27.08 16.82
CA GLY A 160 -25.62 -26.06 17.05
C GLY A 160 -25.79 -25.63 18.50
N GLY A 161 -24.86 -25.98 19.37
CA GLY A 161 -24.86 -25.56 20.76
C GLY A 161 -23.79 -24.51 21.07
N PRO A 162 -23.41 -24.35 22.34
CA PRO A 162 -22.52 -23.29 22.79
C PRO A 162 -21.14 -23.26 22.09
N SER A 163 -20.55 -24.42 21.78
CA SER A 163 -19.28 -24.49 21.04
C SER A 163 -19.42 -23.92 19.62
N SER A 164 -20.56 -24.20 18.97
CA SER A 164 -20.89 -23.65 17.65
C SER A 164 -21.04 -22.13 17.69
N GLU A 165 -21.72 -21.60 18.71
CA GLU A 165 -21.92 -20.16 18.89
C GLU A 165 -20.60 -19.41 19.12
N ALA A 166 -19.72 -19.97 19.97
CA ALA A 166 -18.40 -19.40 20.24
C ALA A 166 -17.51 -19.42 18.98
N TRP A 167 -17.52 -20.52 18.22
CA TRP A 167 -16.84 -20.62 16.94
C TRP A 167 -17.36 -19.60 15.93
N ALA A 168 -18.69 -19.49 15.80
CA ALA A 168 -19.34 -18.57 14.86
C ALA A 168 -18.97 -17.11 15.16
N LEU A 169 -18.93 -16.72 16.44
CA LEU A 169 -18.50 -15.39 16.86
C LEU A 169 -17.03 -15.13 16.46
N GLY A 170 -16.13 -16.09 16.69
CA GLY A 170 -14.73 -15.97 16.31
C GLY A 170 -14.54 -15.80 14.79
N VAL A 171 -15.28 -16.58 14.00
CA VAL A 171 -15.27 -16.50 12.53
C VAL A 171 -15.86 -15.18 12.03
N GLU A 172 -16.99 -14.73 12.59
CA GLU A 172 -17.64 -13.47 12.23
C GLU A 172 -16.70 -12.28 12.47
N VAL A 173 -16.13 -12.16 13.67
CA VAL A 173 -15.20 -11.08 14.01
C VAL A 173 -14.01 -11.05 13.05
N SER A 174 -13.48 -12.22 12.68
CA SER A 174 -12.35 -12.34 11.75
C SER A 174 -12.72 -11.93 10.33
N ALA A 175 -13.91 -12.30 9.87
CA ALA A 175 -14.42 -11.92 8.56
C ALA A 175 -14.66 -10.40 8.46
N GLU A 176 -15.24 -9.80 9.51
CA GLU A 176 -15.45 -8.35 9.58
C GLU A 176 -14.14 -7.58 9.61
N LEU A 177 -13.14 -8.07 10.37
CA LEU A 177 -11.82 -7.46 10.43
C LEU A 177 -11.13 -7.52 9.06
N ARG A 178 -11.12 -8.69 8.42
CA ARG A 178 -10.58 -8.86 7.07
C ARG A 178 -11.25 -7.92 6.07
N ALA A 179 -12.59 -7.83 6.09
CA ALA A 179 -13.33 -6.94 5.20
C ALA A 179 -12.96 -5.46 5.41
N SER A 180 -12.74 -5.04 6.67
CA SER A 180 -12.28 -3.69 6.98
C SER A 180 -10.88 -3.41 6.44
N ILE A 181 -9.94 -4.35 6.62
CA ILE A 181 -8.57 -4.24 6.13
C ILE A 181 -8.53 -4.23 4.60
N ASP A 182 -9.24 -5.15 3.93
CA ASP A 182 -9.34 -5.19 2.46
C ASP A 182 -9.90 -3.87 1.89
N LYS A 183 -10.85 -3.24 2.58
CA LYS A 183 -11.38 -1.92 2.18
C LYS A 183 -10.32 -0.82 2.30
N ARG A 184 -9.50 -0.84 3.35
CA ARG A 184 -8.41 0.14 3.55
C ARG A 184 -7.31 -0.05 2.50
N ILE A 185 -6.96 -1.30 2.19
CA ILE A 185 -6.03 -1.65 1.11
C ILE A 185 -6.54 -1.08 -0.23
N ALA A 186 -7.80 -1.36 -0.60
CA ALA A 186 -8.38 -0.84 -1.84
C ALA A 186 -8.41 0.71 -1.91
N ALA A 187 -8.58 1.38 -0.76
CA ALA A 187 -8.52 2.84 -0.69
C ALA A 187 -7.09 3.37 -0.92
N LEU A 188 -6.06 2.68 -0.42
CA LEU A 188 -4.66 3.04 -0.68
C LEU A 188 -4.27 2.77 -2.13
N GLU A 189 -4.73 1.67 -2.73
CA GLU A 189 -4.53 1.40 -4.17
C GLU A 189 -5.10 2.54 -5.04
N GLN A 190 -6.31 3.01 -4.70
CA GLN A 190 -6.89 4.16 -5.37
C GLN A 190 -6.08 5.45 -5.14
N GLU A 191 -5.56 5.66 -3.92
CA GLU A 191 -4.70 6.80 -3.61
C GLU A 191 -3.41 6.81 -4.46
N ILE A 192 -2.81 5.64 -4.70
CA ILE A 192 -1.66 5.50 -5.61
C ILE A 192 -2.04 5.93 -7.02
N ALA A 193 -3.15 5.39 -7.56
CA ALA A 193 -3.60 5.71 -8.91
C ALA A 193 -3.87 7.22 -9.10
N ASP A 194 -4.44 7.87 -8.09
CA ASP A 194 -4.69 9.31 -8.10
C ASP A 194 -3.39 10.13 -8.09
N VAL A 195 -2.41 9.72 -7.27
CA VAL A 195 -1.08 10.36 -7.20
C VAL A 195 -0.31 10.20 -8.51
N GLU A 196 -0.36 9.02 -9.12
CA GLU A 196 0.26 8.75 -10.41
C GLU A 196 -0.36 9.62 -11.51
N SER A 197 -1.70 9.64 -11.61
CA SER A 197 -2.41 10.43 -12.61
C SER A 197 -2.16 11.94 -12.46
N ALA A 198 -2.16 12.44 -11.21
CA ALA A 198 -1.85 13.84 -10.93
C ALA A 198 -0.40 14.18 -11.30
N SER A 199 0.55 13.32 -10.92
CA SER A 199 1.98 13.52 -11.21
C SER A 199 2.23 13.51 -12.72
N GLU A 200 1.63 12.57 -13.45
CA GLU A 200 1.72 12.49 -14.91
C GLU A 200 1.15 13.76 -15.56
N SER A 201 -0.04 14.18 -15.14
CA SER A 201 -0.70 15.39 -15.67
C SER A 201 0.15 16.65 -15.47
N VAL A 202 0.74 16.82 -14.28
CA VAL A 202 1.58 17.98 -13.96
C VAL A 202 2.92 17.91 -14.71
N LEU A 203 3.55 16.74 -14.82
CA LEU A 203 4.80 16.58 -15.55
C LEU A 203 4.62 16.82 -17.06
N LEU A 204 3.55 16.26 -17.66
CA LEU A 204 3.20 16.52 -19.05
C LEU A 204 2.88 17.99 -19.30
N GLY A 205 2.09 18.62 -18.42
CA GLY A 205 1.81 20.05 -18.48
C GLY A 205 3.09 20.90 -18.41
N THR A 206 4.00 20.57 -17.49
CA THR A 206 5.29 21.24 -17.34
C THR A 206 6.17 21.05 -18.58
N LEU A 207 6.18 19.85 -19.17
CA LEU A 207 6.89 19.57 -20.42
C LEU A 207 6.35 20.41 -21.58
N VAL A 208 5.03 20.47 -21.76
CA VAL A 208 4.40 21.29 -22.80
C VAL A 208 4.77 22.77 -22.63
N VAL A 209 4.66 23.30 -21.40
CA VAL A 209 5.05 24.68 -21.09
C VAL A 209 6.54 24.91 -21.37
N ALA A 210 7.41 23.97 -20.98
CA ALA A 210 8.84 24.08 -21.22
C ALA A 210 9.20 24.10 -22.71
N LEU A 211 8.54 23.27 -23.52
CA LEU A 211 8.73 23.26 -24.98
C LEU A 211 8.27 24.59 -25.61
N LEU A 212 7.13 25.12 -25.18
CA LEU A 212 6.64 26.42 -25.66
C LEU A 212 7.59 27.56 -25.28
N VAL A 213 8.06 27.59 -24.03
CA VAL A 213 9.04 28.57 -23.56
C VAL A 213 10.36 28.44 -24.35
N ALA A 214 10.87 27.23 -24.54
CA ALA A 214 12.07 26.98 -25.33
C ALA A 214 11.93 27.47 -26.78
N ALA A 215 10.79 27.21 -27.43
CA ALA A 215 10.51 27.68 -28.79
C ALA A 215 10.49 29.21 -28.87
N VAL A 216 9.78 29.88 -27.94
CA VAL A 216 9.70 31.35 -27.87
C VAL A 216 11.09 31.95 -27.64
N LEU A 217 11.86 31.42 -26.68
CA LEU A 217 13.21 31.91 -26.37
C LEU A 217 14.18 31.69 -27.55
N SER A 218 14.08 30.56 -28.25
CA SER A 218 14.87 30.28 -29.45
C SER A 218 14.61 31.31 -30.56
N VAL A 219 13.33 31.61 -30.84
CA VAL A 219 12.94 32.63 -31.83
C VAL A 219 13.42 34.03 -31.42
N LEU A 220 13.23 34.41 -30.16
CA LEU A 220 13.66 35.72 -29.64
C LEU A 220 15.18 35.87 -29.63
N GLY A 221 15.92 34.83 -29.23
CA GLY A 221 17.38 34.81 -29.26
C GLY A 221 17.93 34.92 -30.68
N THR A 222 17.38 34.15 -31.61
CA THR A 222 17.77 34.18 -33.03
C THR A 222 17.54 35.57 -33.65
N ARG A 223 16.36 36.16 -33.40
CA ARG A 223 16.03 37.49 -33.95
C ARG A 223 16.83 38.62 -33.32
N SER A 224 17.13 38.52 -32.03
CA SER A 224 17.68 39.66 -31.28
C SER A 224 19.19 39.63 -31.07
N VAL A 225 19.84 38.47 -31.23
CA VAL A 225 21.28 38.28 -31.03
C VAL A 225 21.93 37.77 -32.31
N VAL A 226 21.52 36.60 -32.80
CA VAL A 226 22.19 35.89 -33.90
C VAL A 226 22.12 36.69 -35.21
N ARG A 227 20.93 37.19 -35.59
CA ARG A 227 20.77 37.98 -36.82
C ARG A 227 21.61 39.26 -36.84
N PRO A 228 21.55 40.16 -35.83
CA PRO A 228 22.39 41.36 -35.80
C PRO A 228 23.89 41.07 -35.81
N LEU A 229 24.35 40.07 -35.04
CA LEU A 229 25.75 39.65 -35.05
C LEU A 229 26.18 39.15 -36.43
N GLY A 230 25.34 38.34 -37.09
CA GLY A 230 25.60 37.89 -38.46
C GLY A 230 25.78 39.05 -39.44
N THR A 231 24.99 40.12 -39.29
CA THR A 231 25.14 41.34 -40.10
C THR A 231 26.49 42.04 -39.84
N VAL A 232 26.91 42.14 -38.58
CA VAL A 232 28.20 42.74 -38.21
C VAL A 232 29.38 41.89 -38.71
N VAL A 233 29.33 40.58 -38.51
CA VAL A 233 30.36 39.64 -38.98
C VAL A 233 30.48 39.68 -40.51
N ALA A 234 29.36 39.69 -41.24
CA ALA A 234 29.36 39.80 -42.69
C ALA A 234 29.97 41.13 -43.18
N ALA A 235 29.68 42.24 -42.48
CA ALA A 235 30.26 43.54 -42.78
C ALA A 235 31.77 43.58 -42.54
N LEU A 236 32.24 43.05 -41.40
CA LEU A 236 33.67 42.94 -41.09
C LEU A 236 34.40 42.03 -42.09
N GLY A 237 33.77 40.94 -42.53
CA GLY A 237 34.33 40.06 -43.56
C GLY A 237 34.47 40.75 -44.93
N ARG A 238 33.58 41.67 -45.27
CA ARG A 238 33.73 42.52 -46.48
C ARG A 238 34.85 43.55 -46.30
N LEU A 239 34.95 44.18 -45.14
CA LEU A 239 36.02 45.12 -44.82
C LEU A 239 37.40 44.46 -44.89
N ALA A 240 37.54 43.25 -44.36
CA ALA A 240 38.78 42.46 -44.42
C ALA A 240 39.19 42.10 -45.86
N ARG A 241 38.23 42.05 -46.80
CA ARG A 241 38.47 41.86 -48.24
C ARG A 241 38.74 43.17 -48.99
N GLY A 242 38.95 44.28 -48.28
CA GLY A 242 39.29 45.59 -48.86
C GLY A 242 38.10 46.45 -49.30
N ASP A 243 36.87 46.02 -49.04
CA ASP A 243 35.67 46.81 -49.35
C ASP A 243 35.37 47.82 -48.24
N LEU A 244 35.92 49.02 -48.38
CA LEU A 244 35.74 50.15 -47.46
C LEU A 244 34.39 50.87 -47.63
N THR A 245 33.54 50.46 -48.58
CA THR A 245 32.27 51.14 -48.87
C THR A 245 31.10 50.64 -48.01
N VAL A 246 31.33 49.62 -47.18
CA VAL A 246 30.28 48.99 -46.36
C VAL A 246 29.78 49.96 -45.28
N ARG A 247 28.49 50.28 -45.34
CA ARG A 247 27.79 51.01 -44.27
C ARG A 247 26.93 50.06 -43.44
N LEU A 248 27.22 49.98 -42.15
CA LEU A 248 26.35 49.31 -41.19
C LEU A 248 25.19 50.25 -40.86
N ALA A 249 23.97 49.90 -41.30
CA ALA A 249 22.74 50.54 -40.84
C ALA A 249 22.42 50.07 -39.42
N MET A 250 23.25 50.48 -38.45
CA MET A 250 22.94 50.26 -37.05
C MET A 250 21.86 51.26 -36.64
N ASN A 251 20.65 50.76 -36.40
CA ASN A 251 19.66 51.51 -35.64
C ASN A 251 20.21 51.68 -34.21
N ARG A 252 20.94 52.78 -34.00
CA ARG A 252 21.38 53.21 -32.68
C ARG A 252 20.13 53.68 -31.92
N ARG A 253 19.74 52.92 -30.90
CA ARG A 253 18.87 53.36 -29.80
C ARG A 253 19.40 52.79 -28.52
#